data_AF-A6QB05-F1
#
_entry.id   AF-A6QB05-F1
#
_cell.length_a   1.000
_cell.length_b   1.000
_cell.length_c   1.000
_cell.angle_alpha   90.00
_cell.angle_beta   90.00
_cell.angle_gamma   90.00
#
_symmetry.space_group_name_H-M   'P 1'
#
loop_
_entity.id
_entity.type
_entity.pdbx_description
1 polymer ?
#
loop_
_entity_poly.entity_id
_entity_poly.type
_entity_poly.pdbx_seq_one_letter_code
_entity_poly.pdbx_strand_id
1 'polypeptide(L)'
;MKLIFLTGTEGFKGSNFAPYFLEKYLDYRLVNLDLLTYVGDPANLRECVVDPKYTFIKGNNGKNLRDWLYVSDYYKGKDLDYHTDKAESVYNIGRRNERTNQQIVERVTDEKILPQAHIGKKSSKELISCVEDHTGHDHRHAIDTIKIEMELGLKADENFDSSIVKTIEWSLEKYGK
;
A
#
# COMPACT_ATOMS: atom_id res chain seq x y z
N MET A 1 4.18 -28.41 -13.07
CA MET A 1 4.62 -27.03 -13.41
C MET A 1 4.22 -26.09 -12.28
N LYS A 2 5.17 -25.40 -11.66
CA LYS A 2 4.95 -24.47 -10.52
C LYS A 2 4.94 -23.02 -11.03
N LEU A 3 4.20 -22.13 -10.37
CA LEU A 3 4.09 -20.73 -10.77
C LEU A 3 4.80 -19.84 -9.75
N ILE A 4 5.55 -18.84 -10.21
CA ILE A 4 6.13 -17.79 -9.38
C ILE A 4 5.82 -16.42 -9.95
N PHE A 5 5.51 -15.47 -9.06
CA PHE A 5 5.33 -14.06 -9.40
C PHE A 5 6.56 -13.30 -8.94
N LEU A 6 7.11 -12.47 -9.81
CA LEU A 6 8.20 -11.55 -9.49
C LEU A 6 7.83 -10.13 -9.91
N THR A 7 8.11 -9.18 -9.04
CA THR A 7 7.92 -7.75 -9.29
C THR A 7 9.27 -7.05 -9.45
N GLY A 8 9.34 -5.98 -10.23
CA GLY A 8 10.59 -5.24 -10.42
C GLY A 8 11.59 -5.96 -11.31
N THR A 9 11.15 -6.94 -12.12
CA THR A 9 12.10 -7.72 -12.94
C THR A 9 12.67 -6.95 -14.11
N GLU A 10 12.06 -5.84 -14.51
CA GLU A 10 12.58 -4.97 -15.57
C GLU A 10 13.65 -3.98 -15.06
N GLY A 11 13.89 -3.95 -13.74
CA GLY A 11 14.94 -3.13 -13.12
C GLY A 11 16.30 -3.82 -13.05
N PHE A 12 17.32 -3.13 -12.51
CA PHE A 12 18.72 -3.59 -12.53
C PHE A 12 18.97 -5.01 -11.96
N LYS A 13 18.47 -5.31 -10.76
CA LYS A 13 18.63 -6.65 -10.17
C LYS A 13 17.72 -7.69 -10.81
N GLY A 14 16.53 -7.24 -11.20
CA GLY A 14 15.49 -8.06 -11.79
C GLY A 14 15.87 -8.64 -13.14
N SER A 15 16.47 -7.79 -13.99
CA SER A 15 16.86 -8.11 -15.37
C SER A 15 17.97 -9.16 -15.43
N ASN A 16 18.79 -9.24 -14.40
CA ASN A 16 19.76 -10.31 -14.24
C ASN A 16 19.16 -11.58 -13.64
N PHE A 17 18.17 -11.46 -12.76
CA PHE A 17 17.60 -12.59 -12.05
C PHE A 17 16.64 -13.41 -12.93
N ALA A 18 15.79 -12.75 -13.74
CA ALA A 18 14.77 -13.45 -14.53
C ALA A 18 15.36 -14.43 -15.57
N PRO A 19 16.38 -14.08 -16.37
CA PRO A 19 17.02 -15.03 -17.28
C PRO A 19 17.64 -16.21 -16.54
N TYR A 20 18.41 -15.95 -15.48
CA TYR A 20 19.01 -16.98 -14.63
C TYR A 20 17.96 -17.92 -14.03
N PHE A 21 16.82 -17.38 -13.56
CA PHE A 21 15.76 -18.17 -12.96
C PHE A 21 15.10 -19.08 -14.00
N LEU A 22 14.79 -18.55 -15.19
CA LEU A 22 14.21 -19.32 -16.29
C LEU A 22 15.14 -20.43 -16.75
N GLU A 23 16.45 -20.20 -16.80
CA GLU A 23 17.44 -21.22 -17.16
C GLU A 23 17.54 -22.32 -16.10
N LYS A 24 17.64 -21.94 -14.82
CA LYS A 24 17.91 -22.88 -13.73
C LYS A 24 16.71 -23.72 -13.30
N TYR A 25 15.50 -23.17 -13.39
CA TYR A 25 14.29 -23.80 -12.85
C TYR A 25 13.30 -24.17 -13.97
N LEU A 26 13.55 -25.31 -14.62
CA LEU A 26 12.78 -25.75 -15.80
C LEU A 26 11.32 -26.08 -15.49
N ASP A 27 11.01 -26.50 -14.27
CA ASP A 27 9.64 -26.85 -13.85
C ASP A 27 8.78 -25.65 -13.40
N TYR A 28 9.32 -24.43 -13.48
CA TYR A 28 8.66 -23.19 -13.06
C TYR A 28 8.25 -22.32 -14.25
N ARG A 29 7.08 -21.69 -14.12
CA ARG A 29 6.62 -20.59 -14.96
C ARG A 29 6.83 -19.28 -14.20
N LEU A 30 7.50 -18.32 -14.83
CA LEU A 30 7.77 -16.98 -14.31
C LEU A 30 6.70 -16.00 -14.80
N VAL A 31 6.02 -15.33 -13.88
CA VAL A 31 5.17 -14.19 -14.20
C VAL A 31 5.85 -12.92 -13.68
N ASN A 32 6.28 -12.08 -14.62
CA ASN A 32 6.73 -10.73 -14.32
C ASN A 32 5.51 -9.82 -14.15
N LEU A 33 5.30 -9.30 -12.94
CA LEU A 33 4.27 -8.31 -12.63
C LEU A 33 4.95 -6.97 -12.38
N ASP A 34 4.91 -6.06 -13.35
CA ASP A 34 5.58 -4.76 -13.24
C ASP A 34 4.69 -3.63 -13.78
N LEU A 35 4.82 -2.45 -13.19
CA LEU A 35 4.13 -1.23 -13.64
C LEU A 35 4.94 -0.44 -14.67
N LEU A 36 6.24 -0.71 -14.78
CA LEU A 36 7.21 0.04 -15.61
C LEU A 36 7.33 1.53 -15.19
N THR A 37 7.08 1.84 -13.91
CA THR A 37 7.00 3.22 -13.42
C THR A 37 8.27 3.76 -12.78
N TYR A 38 9.27 2.90 -12.54
CA TYR A 38 10.60 3.30 -12.00
C TYR A 38 11.70 3.10 -13.05
N VAL A 39 12.81 2.41 -12.73
CA VAL A 39 13.91 2.10 -13.67
C VAL A 39 13.64 0.84 -14.52
N GLY A 40 12.37 0.55 -14.79
CA GLY A 40 11.98 -0.62 -15.57
C GLY A 40 12.00 -0.31 -17.06
N ASP A 41 12.88 -0.95 -17.81
CA ASP A 41 12.88 -0.88 -19.28
C ASP A 41 12.58 -2.28 -19.83
N PRO A 42 11.45 -2.49 -20.54
CA PRO A 42 11.13 -3.75 -21.21
C PRO A 42 12.23 -4.27 -22.14
N ALA A 43 13.15 -3.40 -22.58
CA ALA A 43 14.33 -3.79 -23.33
C ALA A 43 15.28 -4.71 -22.54
N ASN A 44 15.24 -4.67 -21.21
CA ASN A 44 16.14 -5.41 -20.32
C ASN A 44 15.80 -6.90 -20.22
N LEU A 45 14.59 -7.31 -20.63
CA LEU A 45 14.14 -8.71 -20.58
C LEU A 45 13.77 -9.27 -21.96
N ARG A 46 14.30 -8.71 -23.05
CA ARG A 46 13.98 -9.15 -24.42
C ARG A 46 14.24 -10.64 -24.64
N GLU A 47 15.27 -11.19 -24.02
CA GLU A 47 15.60 -12.61 -24.04
C GLU A 47 14.59 -13.49 -23.29
N CYS A 48 13.92 -12.94 -22.27
CA CYS A 48 12.91 -13.68 -21.51
C CYS A 48 11.57 -13.70 -22.24
N VAL A 49 11.24 -12.66 -23.02
CA VAL A 49 9.94 -12.54 -23.71
C VAL A 49 9.67 -13.69 -24.68
N VAL A 50 10.72 -14.31 -25.23
CA VAL A 50 10.61 -15.47 -26.13
C VAL A 50 10.54 -16.82 -25.41
N ASP A 51 10.82 -16.87 -24.10
CA ASP A 51 10.72 -18.10 -23.32
C ASP A 51 9.24 -18.42 -23.03
N PRO A 52 8.72 -19.59 -23.41
CA PRO A 52 7.31 -19.96 -23.18
C PRO A 52 6.92 -20.05 -21.70
N LYS A 53 7.90 -20.12 -20.79
CA LYS A 53 7.70 -20.10 -19.34
C LYS A 53 7.63 -18.68 -18.77
N TYR A 54 7.97 -17.66 -19.55
CA TYR A 54 7.87 -16.27 -19.15
C TYR A 54 6.51 -15.69 -19.53
N THR A 55 5.97 -14.83 -18.70
CA THR A 55 4.78 -14.05 -19.02
C THR A 55 4.90 -12.70 -18.35
N PHE A 56 4.80 -11.63 -19.12
CA PHE A 56 4.69 -10.28 -18.60
C PHE A 56 3.23 -9.91 -18.37
N ILE A 57 2.94 -9.35 -17.20
CA ILE A 57 1.67 -8.73 -16.86
C ILE A 57 1.97 -7.32 -16.39
N LYS A 58 1.47 -6.32 -17.13
CA LYS A 58 1.54 -4.93 -16.67
C LYS A 58 0.53 -4.73 -15.54
N GLY A 59 0.99 -4.39 -14.34
CA GLY A 59 0.10 -4.19 -13.20
C GLY A 59 0.80 -4.21 -11.85
N ASN A 60 0.02 -3.96 -10.80
CA ASN A 60 0.44 -4.14 -9.40
C ASN A 60 -0.46 -5.20 -8.74
N ASN A 61 -0.16 -5.55 -7.49
CA ASN A 61 -0.94 -6.51 -6.70
C ASN A 61 -1.75 -5.86 -5.56
N GLY A 62 -1.99 -4.54 -5.62
CA GLY A 62 -2.70 -3.80 -4.57
C GLY A 62 -1.97 -3.69 -3.23
N LYS A 63 -0.69 -4.09 -3.15
CA LYS A 63 0.11 -4.09 -1.90
C LYS A 63 0.82 -2.77 -1.61
N ASN A 64 0.41 -1.68 -2.25
CA ASN A 64 0.96 -0.36 -1.94
C ASN A 64 0.74 -0.07 -0.45
N LEU A 65 1.81 0.32 0.24
CA LEU A 65 1.86 0.58 1.67
C LEU A 65 1.71 2.08 1.94
N ARG A 66 0.90 2.41 2.92
CA ARG A 66 0.75 3.77 3.45
C ARG A 66 0.85 3.74 4.96
N ASP A 67 1.43 4.77 5.55
CA ASP A 67 1.42 5.01 6.99
C ASP A 67 0.14 5.76 7.36
N TRP A 68 -0.75 5.10 8.10
CA TRP A 68 -2.07 5.64 8.42
C TRP A 68 -2.07 6.34 9.77
N LEU A 69 -2.45 7.62 9.74
CA LEU A 69 -2.59 8.47 10.90
C LEU A 69 -4.04 8.93 11.04
N TYR A 70 -4.62 8.77 12.23
CA TYR A 70 -5.95 9.29 12.49
C TYR A 70 -5.94 10.81 12.61
N VAL A 71 -6.98 11.45 12.08
CA VAL A 71 -7.02 12.91 11.90
C VAL A 71 -6.87 13.69 13.21
N SER A 72 -7.36 13.18 14.34
CA SER A 72 -7.19 13.86 15.63
C SER A 72 -5.73 13.82 16.11
N ASP A 73 -5.00 12.74 15.88
CA ASP A 73 -3.57 12.64 16.22
C ASP A 73 -2.72 13.54 15.30
N TYR A 74 -3.12 13.70 14.03
CA TYR A 74 -2.53 14.71 13.15
C TYR A 74 -2.67 16.12 13.69
N TYR A 75 -3.87 16.50 14.14
CA TYR A 75 -4.10 17.83 14.69
C TYR A 75 -3.37 18.06 16.01
N LYS A 76 -3.20 17.04 16.86
CA LYS A 76 -2.34 17.15 18.05
C LYS A 76 -0.88 17.42 17.68
N GLY A 77 -0.35 16.72 16.69
CA GLY A 77 1.01 16.97 16.19
C GLY A 77 1.17 18.39 15.65
N LYS A 78 0.18 18.88 14.91
CA LYS A 78 0.12 20.27 14.43
C LYS A 78 0.07 21.26 15.59
N ASP A 79 -0.79 21.03 16.58
CA ASP A 79 -0.94 21.91 17.74
C ASP A 79 0.40 22.06 18.50
N LEU A 80 1.10 20.95 18.70
CA LEU A 80 2.45 20.96 19.29
C LEU A 80 3.46 21.74 18.44
N ASP A 81 3.46 21.53 17.12
CA ASP A 81 4.32 22.26 16.18
C ASP A 81 4.02 23.76 16.15
N TYR A 82 2.75 24.15 16.21
CA TYR A 82 2.34 25.57 16.23
C TYR A 82 2.72 26.29 17.52
N HIS A 83 2.76 25.58 18.64
CA HIS A 83 2.95 26.16 19.97
C HIS A 83 4.34 25.93 20.56
N THR A 84 5.29 25.41 19.76
CA THR A 84 6.69 25.27 20.19
C THR A 84 7.48 26.55 19.99
N ASP A 85 8.37 26.87 20.93
CA ASP A 85 9.33 27.98 20.79
C ASP A 85 10.57 27.61 19.95
N LYS A 86 10.60 26.40 19.38
CA LYS A 86 11.71 25.90 18.56
C LYS A 86 11.67 26.48 17.15
N ALA A 87 12.39 27.59 16.96
CA ALA A 87 12.52 28.25 15.67
C ALA A 87 13.07 27.30 14.57
N GLU A 88 12.58 27.50 13.35
CA GLU A 88 13.07 26.88 12.10
C GLU A 88 13.11 25.34 12.10
N SER A 89 12.30 24.70 12.93
CA SER A 89 12.22 23.24 12.99
C SER A 89 11.18 22.69 12.04
N VAL A 90 11.52 21.57 11.39
CA VAL A 90 10.58 20.75 10.61
C VAL A 90 10.31 19.47 11.38
N TYR A 91 9.03 19.09 11.50
CA TYR A 91 8.60 17.87 12.17
C TYR A 91 7.73 17.01 11.26
N ASN A 92 8.08 15.73 11.20
CA ASN A 92 7.24 14.70 10.61
C ASN A 92 6.16 14.29 11.61
N ILE A 93 4.90 14.23 11.17
CA ILE A 93 3.77 13.76 11.97
C ILE A 93 3.25 12.48 11.33
N GLY A 94 3.19 11.40 12.11
CA GLY A 94 2.86 10.06 11.63
C GLY A 94 2.64 9.10 12.80
N ARG A 95 2.53 7.80 12.51
CA ARG A 95 2.32 6.79 13.57
C ARG A 95 3.08 5.48 13.38
N ARG A 96 3.93 5.37 12.36
CA ARG A 96 4.63 4.12 12.01
C ARG A 96 3.65 2.96 11.85
N ASN A 97 2.50 3.24 11.24
CA ASN A 97 1.34 2.36 11.20
C ASN A 97 1.04 1.98 9.75
N GLU A 98 1.99 1.26 9.16
CA GLU A 98 1.93 0.86 7.77
C GLU A 98 0.85 -0.19 7.52
N ARG A 99 0.05 0.02 6.48
CA ARG A 99 -0.95 -0.91 5.97
C ARG A 99 -0.98 -0.87 4.45
N THR A 100 -1.23 -2.03 3.85
CA THR A 100 -1.45 -2.12 2.40
C THR A 100 -2.84 -1.59 2.06
N ASN A 101 -3.02 -1.04 0.86
CA ASN A 101 -4.35 -0.63 0.36
C ASN A 101 -5.37 -1.79 0.46
N GLN A 102 -4.95 -3.01 0.16
CA GLN A 102 -5.79 -4.20 0.30
C GLN A 102 -6.30 -4.39 1.74
N GLN A 103 -5.44 -4.28 2.76
CA GLN A 103 -5.85 -4.40 4.16
C GLN A 103 -6.88 -3.33 4.56
N ILE A 104 -6.79 -2.12 4.00
CA ILE A 104 -7.75 -1.04 4.27
C ILE A 104 -9.11 -1.40 3.70
N VAL A 105 -9.16 -1.81 2.42
CA VAL A 105 -10.42 -2.16 1.75
C VAL A 105 -11.08 -3.35 2.43
N GLU A 106 -10.31 -4.38 2.77
CA GLU A 106 -10.80 -5.54 3.53
C GLU A 106 -11.38 -5.12 4.88
N ARG A 107 -10.74 -4.18 5.59
CA ARG A 107 -11.24 -3.71 6.88
C ARG A 107 -12.49 -2.85 6.76
N VAL A 108 -12.57 -1.98 5.76
CA VAL A 108 -13.74 -1.11 5.51
C VAL A 108 -14.96 -1.93 5.10
N THR A 109 -14.75 -3.00 4.34
CA THR A 109 -15.85 -3.84 3.85
C THR A 109 -16.26 -4.93 4.84
N ASP A 110 -15.53 -5.14 5.94
CA ASP A 110 -15.84 -6.13 6.98
C ASP A 110 -17.30 -6.03 7.47
N GLU A 111 -18.07 -7.10 7.33
CA GLU A 111 -19.49 -7.22 7.74
C GLU A 111 -19.71 -6.93 9.23
N LYS A 112 -18.66 -7.02 10.06
CA LYS A 112 -18.74 -6.66 11.48
C LYS A 112 -18.75 -5.15 11.72
N ILE A 113 -18.28 -4.36 10.75
CA ILE A 113 -18.20 -2.90 10.86
C ILE A 113 -19.24 -2.25 9.94
N LEU A 114 -19.36 -2.75 8.71
CA LEU A 114 -20.30 -2.23 7.73
C LEU A 114 -21.62 -3.02 7.81
N PRO A 115 -22.74 -2.40 8.23
CA PRO A 115 -23.99 -3.12 8.39
C PRO A 115 -24.48 -3.73 7.07
N GLN A 116 -25.04 -4.95 7.12
CA GLN A 116 -25.54 -5.67 5.93
C GLN A 116 -26.53 -4.85 5.10
N ALA A 117 -27.31 -3.96 5.73
CA ALA A 117 -28.22 -3.05 5.05
C ALA A 117 -27.52 -2.18 3.98
N HIS A 118 -26.23 -1.86 4.16
CA HIS A 118 -25.42 -1.11 3.20
C HIS A 118 -24.67 -1.99 2.19
N ILE A 119 -24.52 -3.28 2.48
CA ILE A 119 -23.87 -4.27 1.60
C ILE A 119 -24.89 -4.89 0.63
N GLY A 120 -26.17 -4.93 1.02
CA GLY A 120 -27.24 -5.54 0.25
C GLY A 120 -27.16 -7.07 0.26
N LYS A 121 -27.30 -7.73 -0.90
CA LYS A 121 -27.20 -9.19 -1.02
C LYS A 121 -25.78 -9.71 -1.29
N LYS A 122 -24.81 -8.82 -1.45
CA LYS A 122 -23.42 -9.17 -1.73
C LYS A 122 -22.69 -9.49 -0.42
N SER A 123 -21.59 -10.21 -0.54
CA SER A 123 -20.55 -10.29 0.50
C SER A 123 -19.56 -9.14 0.35
N SER A 124 -18.82 -8.83 1.42
CA SER A 124 -17.74 -7.81 1.42
C SER A 124 -16.75 -7.98 0.27
N LYS A 125 -16.39 -9.23 -0.06
CA LYS A 125 -15.41 -9.54 -1.11
C LYS A 125 -15.93 -9.22 -2.50
N GLU A 126 -17.24 -9.33 -2.72
CA GLU A 126 -17.87 -9.03 -4.02
C GLU A 126 -18.02 -7.53 -4.27
N LEU A 127 -17.74 -6.68 -3.27
CA LEU A 127 -17.67 -5.23 -3.41
C LEU A 127 -16.30 -4.76 -3.92
N ILE A 128 -15.26 -5.59 -3.81
CA ILE A 128 -13.89 -5.22 -4.15
C ILE A 128 -13.66 -5.47 -5.64
N SER A 129 -13.24 -4.43 -6.36
CA SER A 129 -12.85 -4.52 -7.76
C SER A 129 -11.45 -3.94 -7.95
N CYS A 130 -10.61 -4.65 -8.71
CA CYS A 130 -9.30 -4.15 -9.11
C CYS A 130 -9.46 -3.28 -10.36
N VAL A 131 -8.79 -2.14 -10.35
CA VAL A 131 -8.74 -1.21 -11.50
C VAL A 131 -7.30 -1.10 -12.01
N GLU A 132 -7.12 -0.59 -13.22
CA GLU A 132 -5.80 -0.29 -13.75
C GLU A 132 -5.10 0.75 -12.86
N ASP A 133 -3.84 0.49 -12.52
CA ASP A 133 -3.06 1.39 -11.67
C ASP A 133 -2.59 2.63 -12.45
N HIS A 134 -2.45 3.76 -11.77
CA HIS A 134 -1.99 4.98 -12.42
C HIS A 134 -0.46 5.03 -12.51
N THR A 135 0.05 5.71 -13.55
CA THR A 135 1.49 5.84 -13.78
C THR A 135 2.15 6.60 -12.62
N GLY A 136 3.33 6.13 -12.18
CA GLY A 136 4.10 6.76 -11.11
C GLY A 136 3.54 6.56 -9.69
N HIS A 137 2.69 5.55 -9.46
CA HIS A 137 2.12 5.31 -8.14
C HIS A 137 3.19 4.86 -7.13
N ASP A 138 3.47 5.69 -6.13
CA ASP A 138 4.40 5.35 -5.05
C ASP A 138 3.99 4.06 -4.34
N HIS A 139 4.91 3.10 -4.28
CA HIS A 139 4.64 1.81 -3.68
C HIS A 139 4.54 1.89 -2.15
N ARG A 140 5.33 2.73 -1.47
CA ARG A 140 5.38 2.77 0.00
C ARG A 140 5.65 4.17 0.53
N HIS A 141 4.81 4.60 1.47
CA HIS A 141 5.07 5.75 2.33
C HIS A 141 5.23 5.28 3.77
N ALA A 142 6.29 5.73 4.43
CA ALA A 142 6.58 5.45 5.83
C ALA A 142 7.20 6.72 6.45
N ILE A 143 6.70 7.14 7.61
CA ILE A 143 7.09 8.40 8.23
C ILE A 143 7.86 8.13 9.53
N ASP A 144 9.05 8.70 9.64
CA ASP A 144 9.82 8.70 10.88
C ASP A 144 9.40 9.88 11.75
N THR A 145 8.88 9.58 12.94
CA THR A 145 8.33 10.53 13.92
C THR A 145 9.22 10.74 15.13
N ILE A 146 10.42 10.16 15.17
CA ILE A 146 11.29 10.20 16.36
C ILE A 146 11.55 11.65 16.81
N LYS A 147 11.77 12.57 15.87
CA LYS A 147 12.04 13.97 16.19
C LYS A 147 10.91 14.62 17.01
N ILE A 148 9.66 14.55 16.53
CA ILE A 148 8.54 15.20 17.20
C ILE A 148 8.17 14.52 18.52
N GLU A 149 8.36 13.19 18.61
CA GLU A 149 8.16 12.43 19.84
C GLU A 149 9.16 12.83 20.93
N MET A 150 10.44 12.95 20.57
CA MET A 150 11.50 13.30 21.52
C MET A 150 11.46 14.78 21.90
N GLU A 151 11.18 15.66 20.93
CA GLU A 151 11.32 17.10 21.11
C GLU A 151 10.06 17.79 21.63
N LEU A 152 8.88 17.34 21.18
CA LEU A 152 7.59 17.95 21.52
C LEU A 152 6.69 17.00 22.33
N GLY A 153 7.12 15.76 22.56
CA GLY A 153 6.37 14.80 23.35
C GLY A 153 5.11 14.30 22.67
N LEU A 154 5.00 14.37 21.33
CA LEU A 154 3.84 13.85 20.61
C LEU A 154 3.65 12.38 20.99
N LYS A 155 2.46 12.07 21.49
CA LYS A 155 1.97 10.71 21.68
C LYS A 155 0.68 10.58 20.93
N ALA A 156 0.60 9.54 20.12
CA ALA A 156 -0.60 9.27 19.37
C ALA A 156 -1.55 8.41 20.24
N ASP A 157 -2.84 8.72 20.19
CA ASP A 157 -3.85 8.07 21.04
C ASP A 157 -4.61 6.95 20.30
N GLU A 158 -4.73 7.04 18.97
CA GLU A 158 -5.55 6.12 18.16
C GLU A 158 -4.76 5.15 17.29
N ASN A 159 -4.94 3.83 17.42
CA ASN A 159 -4.33 2.89 16.46
C ASN A 159 -5.19 2.72 15.20
N PHE A 160 -4.66 2.05 14.17
CA PHE A 160 -5.40 1.80 12.93
C PHE A 160 -6.77 1.15 13.18
N ASP A 161 -6.77 0.08 13.97
CA ASP A 161 -7.92 -0.81 14.11
C ASP A 161 -9.08 -0.14 14.83
N SER A 162 -8.81 0.78 15.77
CA SER A 162 -9.82 1.60 16.44
C SER A 162 -10.27 2.78 15.57
N SER A 163 -9.33 3.49 14.95
CA SER A 163 -9.61 4.70 14.18
C SER A 163 -10.42 4.46 12.92
N ILE A 164 -10.18 3.33 12.23
CA ILE A 164 -10.93 2.98 11.01
C ILE A 164 -12.41 2.71 11.33
N VAL A 165 -12.70 2.07 12.46
CA VAL A 165 -14.08 1.82 12.92
C VAL A 165 -14.78 3.15 13.21
N LYS A 166 -14.15 4.03 13.99
CA LYS A 166 -14.68 5.38 14.28
C LYS A 166 -14.98 6.18 13.01
N THR A 167 -14.09 6.08 12.01
CA THR A 167 -14.25 6.77 10.73
C THR A 167 -15.46 6.24 9.96
N ILE A 168 -15.66 4.93 9.93
CA ILE A 168 -16.80 4.29 9.26
C ILE A 168 -18.11 4.63 9.99
N GLU A 169 -18.15 4.52 11.32
CA GLU A 169 -19.31 4.87 12.14
C GLU A 169 -19.73 6.33 11.90
N TRP A 170 -18.78 7.26 11.97
CA TRP A 170 -19.02 8.67 11.65
C TRP A 170 -19.57 8.88 10.24
N SER A 171 -19.04 8.14 9.25
CA SER A 171 -19.51 8.23 7.86
C SER A 171 -20.93 7.70 7.71
N LEU A 172 -21.28 6.60 8.38
CA LEU A 172 -22.62 6.03 8.36
C LEU A 172 -23.62 6.94 9.06
N GLU A 173 -23.27 7.52 10.21
CA GLU A 173 -24.13 8.48 10.91
C GLU A 173 -24.41 9.71 10.03
N LYS A 174 -23.38 10.22 9.35
CA LYS A 174 -23.50 11.46 8.56
C LYS A 174 -24.16 11.26 7.20
N TYR A 175 -23.94 10.12 6.54
CA TYR A 175 -24.31 9.91 5.14
C TYR A 175 -25.17 8.67 4.87
N GLY A 176 -25.35 7.77 5.84
CA GLY A 176 -26.00 6.47 5.67
C GLY A 176 -27.53 6.48 5.57
N LYS A 177 -28.11 7.50 4.91
CA LYS A 177 -29.53 7.57 4.60
C LYS A 177 -29.96 6.55 3.55
#